data_AF-A0A6I9YJL0-F1
#
_entry.id   AF-A0A6I9YJL0-F1
#
_cell.length_a   1.000
_cell.length_b   1.000
_cell.length_c   1.000
_cell.angle_alpha   90.00
_cell.angle_beta   90.00
_cell.angle_gamma   90.00
#
_symmetry.space_group_name_H-M   'P 1'
#
loop_
_entity.id
_entity.type
_entity.pdbx_description
1 polymer ?
#
loop_
_entity_poly.entity_id
_entity_poly.type
_entity_poly.pdbx_seq_one_letter_code
_entity_poly.pdbx_strand_id
1 'polypeptide(L)'
;MVTAGCTSQPPNFSPKLVNYVPHLTSEEMEGKITTSTFALQQPRCVFNKLVNATDVIWLVVALSDAIKSFKAPKTPEALPYQSFRKNYFYMTLNTTVSNYPCPEKSNDITILRVGSETECVVDPSRPDCNGPLAGPGPYRVRFLAMNSTGVIIKESKWSDPIRLIQGRNPDRIVVKPRRRRTETNVIISILSILSAILLAALIAAFIYKYSSICDKPMSADFVPREDPTVVRYIVH
;
A
#
# COMPACT_ATOMS: atom_id res chain seq x y z
N MET A 1 -24.47 -66.67 -3.21
CA MET A 1 -25.45 -65.58 -3.06
C MET A 1 -24.65 -64.30 -2.81
N VAL A 2 -24.34 -63.57 -3.89
CA VAL A 2 -23.55 -62.33 -3.81
C VAL A 2 -24.54 -61.19 -3.65
N THR A 3 -24.54 -60.55 -2.48
CA THR A 3 -25.36 -59.38 -2.18
C THR A 3 -24.82 -58.19 -2.98
N ALA A 4 -25.54 -57.78 -4.01
CA ALA A 4 -25.29 -56.55 -4.74
C ALA A 4 -25.60 -55.35 -3.84
N GLY A 5 -24.56 -54.70 -3.31
CA GLY A 5 -24.69 -53.44 -2.61
C GLY A 5 -25.13 -52.34 -3.57
N CYS A 6 -26.30 -51.77 -3.34
CA CYS A 6 -26.76 -50.57 -4.04
C CYS A 6 -25.89 -49.39 -3.60
N THR A 7 -24.91 -49.02 -4.41
CA THR A 7 -24.23 -47.72 -4.33
C THR A 7 -25.22 -46.65 -4.78
N SER A 8 -25.96 -46.08 -3.82
CA SER A 8 -26.73 -44.86 -4.08
C SER A 8 -25.75 -43.74 -4.38
N GLN A 9 -25.70 -43.36 -5.66
CA GLN A 9 -24.99 -42.18 -6.12
C GLN A 9 -25.53 -40.97 -5.36
N PRO A 10 -24.69 -40.15 -4.70
CA PRO A 10 -25.17 -39.01 -3.94
C PRO A 10 -25.96 -38.07 -4.88
N PRO A 11 -27.07 -37.48 -4.40
CA PRO A 11 -27.89 -36.61 -5.22
C PRO A 11 -27.02 -35.53 -5.87
N ASN A 12 -27.21 -35.32 -7.18
CA ASN A 12 -26.50 -34.32 -7.96
C ASN A 12 -26.93 -32.91 -7.51
N PHE A 13 -26.37 -32.45 -6.40
CA PHE A 13 -26.75 -31.21 -5.76
C PHE A 13 -26.18 -30.04 -6.56
N SER A 14 -27.06 -29.31 -7.25
CA SER A 14 -26.70 -28.10 -7.97
C SER A 14 -26.87 -26.88 -7.05
N PRO A 15 -25.87 -25.99 -6.94
CA PRO A 15 -25.99 -24.76 -6.15
C PRO A 15 -27.17 -23.90 -6.61
N LYS A 16 -27.88 -23.27 -5.67
CA LYS A 16 -28.96 -22.34 -6.02
C LYS A 16 -28.38 -20.97 -6.41
N LEU A 17 -28.74 -20.46 -7.59
CA LEU A 17 -28.33 -19.14 -8.06
C LEU A 17 -28.99 -18.03 -7.22
N VAL A 18 -28.18 -17.09 -6.76
CA VAL A 18 -28.58 -15.83 -6.12
C VAL A 18 -28.56 -14.74 -7.20
N ASN A 19 -29.66 -13.98 -7.31
CA ASN A 19 -29.77 -12.90 -8.28
C ASN A 19 -28.96 -11.66 -7.86
N TYR A 20 -27.64 -11.80 -7.87
CA TYR A 20 -26.67 -10.76 -7.55
C TYR A 20 -25.52 -10.83 -8.55
N VAL A 21 -25.11 -9.65 -9.03
CA VAL A 21 -23.93 -9.48 -9.90
C VAL A 21 -22.89 -8.69 -9.11
N PRO A 22 -21.74 -9.30 -8.76
CA PRO A 22 -20.65 -8.55 -8.15
C PRO A 22 -20.20 -7.44 -9.10
N HIS A 23 -19.92 -6.28 -8.54
CA HIS A 23 -19.50 -5.10 -9.30
C HIS A 23 -18.46 -4.32 -8.50
N LEU A 24 -17.72 -3.46 -9.21
CA LEU A 24 -16.81 -2.53 -8.57
C LEU A 24 -17.59 -1.63 -7.62
N THR A 25 -16.98 -1.29 -6.49
CA THR A 25 -17.62 -0.43 -5.47
C THR A 25 -18.12 0.89 -6.06
N SER A 26 -19.19 1.47 -5.52
CA SER A 26 -19.62 2.83 -5.90
C SER A 26 -18.81 3.93 -5.20
N GLU A 27 -18.00 3.57 -4.19
CA GLU A 27 -17.19 4.52 -3.43
C GLU A 27 -16.22 5.31 -4.33
N GLU A 28 -16.17 6.62 -4.13
CA GLU A 28 -15.24 7.53 -4.80
C GLU A 28 -13.87 7.43 -4.12
N MET A 29 -12.98 6.61 -4.69
CA MET A 29 -11.65 6.40 -4.13
C MET A 29 -10.58 6.24 -5.20
N GLU A 30 -9.39 6.76 -4.91
CA GLU A 30 -8.20 6.46 -5.69
C GLU A 30 -7.80 4.99 -5.57
N GLY A 31 -7.18 4.45 -6.62
CA GLY A 31 -6.74 3.05 -6.64
C GLY A 31 -7.88 2.03 -6.57
N LYS A 32 -9.11 2.42 -6.95
CA LYS A 32 -10.25 1.49 -7.15
C LYS A 32 -9.89 0.33 -8.07
N ILE A 33 -9.06 0.61 -9.06
CA ILE A 33 -8.38 -0.36 -9.91
C ILE A 33 -6.90 0.02 -9.93
N THR A 34 -6.02 -0.95 -9.76
CA THR A 34 -4.56 -0.76 -9.86
C THR A 34 -3.99 -1.69 -10.95
N THR A 35 -2.68 -1.90 -10.98
CA THR A 35 -2.05 -2.88 -11.87
C THR A 35 -2.22 -4.32 -11.42
N SER A 36 -2.62 -4.56 -10.17
CA SER A 36 -2.72 -5.90 -9.57
C SER A 36 -3.92 -6.10 -8.64
N THR A 37 -4.77 -5.08 -8.45
CA THR A 37 -5.92 -5.13 -7.54
C THR A 37 -7.13 -4.38 -8.10
N PHE A 38 -8.31 -4.71 -7.59
CA PHE A 38 -9.53 -3.90 -7.76
C PHE A 38 -10.41 -3.96 -6.50
N ALA A 39 -11.27 -2.96 -6.33
CA ALA A 39 -12.20 -2.86 -5.20
C ALA A 39 -13.64 -3.16 -5.64
N LEU A 40 -14.23 -4.20 -5.06
CA LEU A 40 -15.63 -4.59 -5.20
C LEU A 40 -16.49 -3.95 -4.11
N GLN A 41 -17.78 -3.80 -4.40
CA GLN A 41 -18.77 -3.64 -3.33
C GLN A 41 -18.78 -4.92 -2.49
N GLN A 42 -18.81 -4.79 -1.16
CA GLN A 42 -18.99 -5.95 -0.28
C GLN A 42 -20.34 -6.63 -0.57
N PRO A 43 -20.44 -7.97 -0.48
CA PRO A 43 -21.68 -8.71 -0.73
C PRO A 43 -22.68 -8.61 0.45
N ARG A 44 -22.88 -7.40 0.97
CA ARG A 44 -23.81 -7.13 2.08
C ARG A 44 -25.23 -7.36 1.64
N CYS A 45 -26.03 -7.91 2.55
CA CYS A 45 -27.43 -8.29 2.30
C CYS A 45 -27.63 -9.35 1.19
N VAL A 46 -26.59 -9.81 0.49
CA VAL A 46 -26.69 -10.78 -0.62
C VAL A 46 -27.02 -12.18 -0.12
N PHE A 47 -26.29 -12.64 0.89
CA PHE A 47 -26.44 -13.98 1.46
C PHE A 47 -27.27 -14.00 2.75
N ASN A 48 -27.74 -12.84 3.21
CA ASN A 48 -28.51 -12.73 4.44
C ASN A 48 -29.78 -13.60 4.36
N LYS A 49 -30.03 -14.42 5.38
CA LYS A 49 -31.14 -15.40 5.44
C LYS A 49 -31.13 -16.47 4.34
N LEU A 50 -30.12 -16.51 3.47
CA LEU A 50 -29.98 -17.53 2.41
C LEU A 50 -29.00 -18.65 2.79
N VAL A 51 -28.14 -18.38 3.79
CA VAL A 51 -27.09 -19.27 4.30
C VAL A 51 -27.08 -19.22 5.83
N ASN A 52 -26.51 -20.22 6.47
CA ASN A 52 -26.31 -20.26 7.91
C ASN A 52 -25.16 -19.34 8.33
N ALA A 53 -25.11 -18.98 9.61
CA ALA A 53 -24.05 -18.13 10.16
C ALA A 53 -22.64 -18.75 10.04
N THR A 54 -22.57 -20.08 10.01
CA THR A 54 -21.33 -20.86 9.88
C THR A 54 -20.96 -21.19 8.44
N ASP A 55 -21.83 -20.88 7.47
CA ASP A 55 -21.52 -21.13 6.06
C ASP A 55 -20.48 -20.11 5.58
N VAL A 56 -19.52 -20.60 4.79
CA VAL A 56 -18.38 -19.83 4.34
C VAL A 56 -18.65 -19.26 2.96
N ILE A 57 -18.50 -17.95 2.83
CA ILE A 57 -18.53 -17.19 1.59
C ILE A 57 -17.12 -17.14 1.01
N TRP A 58 -17.01 -17.60 -0.22
CA TRP A 58 -15.81 -17.56 -1.04
C TRP A 58 -15.99 -16.62 -2.23
N LEU A 59 -14.90 -16.01 -2.67
CA LEU A 59 -14.83 -15.29 -3.92
C LEU A 59 -14.02 -16.11 -4.92
N VAL A 60 -14.62 -16.42 -6.07
CA VAL A 60 -13.89 -16.95 -7.22
C VAL A 60 -13.41 -15.76 -8.04
N VAL A 61 -12.13 -15.77 -8.40
CA VAL A 61 -11.52 -14.81 -9.31
C VAL A 61 -10.99 -15.56 -10.51
N ALA A 62 -11.40 -15.15 -11.72
CA ALA A 62 -11.08 -15.85 -12.95
C ALA A 62 -10.74 -14.87 -14.08
N LEU A 63 -9.91 -15.28 -15.03
CA LEU A 63 -9.87 -14.61 -16.33
C LEU A 63 -11.17 -14.85 -17.09
N SER A 64 -11.62 -13.86 -17.85
CA SER A 64 -12.89 -13.92 -18.58
C SER A 64 -12.98 -15.13 -19.51
N ASP A 65 -11.87 -15.53 -20.12
CA ASP A 65 -11.84 -16.67 -21.05
C ASP A 65 -11.89 -18.02 -20.33
N ALA A 66 -11.54 -18.06 -19.04
CA ALA A 66 -11.50 -19.28 -18.23
C ALA A 66 -12.82 -19.58 -17.51
N ILE A 67 -13.79 -18.65 -17.50
CA ILE A 67 -15.05 -18.87 -16.78
C ILE A 67 -15.86 -20.05 -17.34
N LYS A 68 -15.69 -20.39 -18.63
CA LYS A 68 -16.40 -21.49 -19.29
C LYS A 68 -15.91 -22.87 -18.83
N SER A 69 -14.65 -22.96 -18.41
CA SER A 69 -14.05 -24.20 -17.88
C SER A 69 -14.13 -24.29 -16.36
N PHE A 70 -14.59 -23.23 -15.68
CA PHE A 70 -14.73 -23.22 -14.23
C PHE A 70 -15.74 -24.27 -13.76
N LYS A 71 -15.31 -25.08 -12.79
CA LYS A 71 -16.17 -25.98 -12.02
C LYS A 71 -15.97 -25.66 -10.55
N ALA A 72 -17.07 -25.53 -9.82
CA ALA A 72 -17.02 -25.28 -8.38
C ALA A 72 -16.28 -26.45 -7.69
N PRO A 73 -15.27 -26.16 -6.84
CA PRO A 73 -14.53 -27.22 -6.19
C PRO A 73 -15.33 -27.80 -5.02
N LYS A 74 -14.92 -28.99 -4.58
CA LYS A 74 -15.46 -29.64 -3.37
C LYS A 74 -14.89 -29.06 -2.09
N THR A 75 -13.67 -28.50 -2.13
CA THR A 75 -13.03 -27.86 -1.00
C THR A 75 -12.18 -26.67 -1.45
N PRO A 76 -11.88 -25.69 -0.59
CA PRO A 76 -11.07 -24.52 -0.93
C PRO A 76 -9.65 -24.87 -1.36
N GLU A 77 -9.05 -25.90 -0.76
CA GLU A 77 -7.67 -26.36 -1.03
C GLU A 77 -7.49 -26.87 -2.46
N ALA A 78 -8.60 -27.13 -3.18
CA ALA A 78 -8.55 -27.55 -4.57
C ALA A 78 -8.28 -26.38 -5.54
N LEU A 79 -8.59 -25.13 -5.16
CA LEU A 79 -8.40 -23.93 -5.99
C LEU A 79 -7.64 -22.81 -5.26
N PRO A 80 -6.43 -23.08 -4.74
CA PRO A 80 -5.63 -22.07 -4.07
C PRO A 80 -5.11 -21.06 -5.10
N TYR A 81 -4.67 -19.89 -4.63
CA TYR A 81 -4.11 -18.84 -5.48
C TYR A 81 -3.00 -19.35 -6.43
N GLN A 82 -2.14 -20.25 -5.97
CA GLN A 82 -1.02 -20.80 -6.75
C GLN A 82 -1.46 -21.59 -7.98
N SER A 83 -2.71 -22.09 -8.01
CA SER A 83 -3.28 -22.76 -9.17
C SER A 83 -3.63 -21.81 -10.32
N PHE A 84 -3.66 -20.49 -10.07
CA PHE A 84 -4.06 -19.48 -11.04
C PHE A 84 -3.23 -19.51 -12.32
N ARG A 85 -1.91 -19.81 -12.25
CA ARG A 85 -1.05 -19.91 -13.44
C ARG A 85 -1.44 -21.05 -14.39
N LYS A 86 -2.10 -22.09 -13.87
CA LYS A 86 -2.50 -23.27 -14.64
C LYS A 86 -3.97 -23.19 -15.07
N ASN A 87 -4.84 -22.82 -14.13
CA ASN A 87 -6.28 -22.88 -14.31
C ASN A 87 -6.89 -21.52 -14.74
N TYR A 88 -6.16 -20.42 -14.52
CA TYR A 88 -6.63 -19.05 -14.73
C TYR A 88 -7.83 -18.65 -13.86
N PHE A 89 -8.04 -19.37 -12.76
CA PHE A 89 -8.95 -19.03 -11.68
C PHE A 89 -8.45 -19.56 -10.34
N TYR A 90 -8.86 -18.90 -9.26
CA TYR A 90 -8.61 -19.31 -7.87
C TYR A 90 -9.79 -18.89 -6.98
N MET A 91 -9.83 -19.43 -5.76
CA MET A 91 -10.76 -19.04 -4.71
C MET A 91 -10.04 -18.33 -3.56
N THR A 92 -10.72 -17.36 -2.96
CA THR A 92 -10.20 -16.55 -1.85
C THR A 92 -11.33 -16.14 -0.89
N LEU A 93 -11.00 -15.33 0.11
CA LEU A 93 -11.85 -14.61 1.07
C LEU A 93 -12.21 -15.35 2.35
N ASN A 94 -12.56 -16.65 2.30
CA ASN A 94 -12.89 -17.49 3.46
C ASN A 94 -13.59 -16.75 4.62
N THR A 95 -14.81 -16.28 4.38
CA THR A 95 -15.46 -15.36 5.32
C THR A 95 -16.90 -15.75 5.58
N THR A 96 -17.55 -15.13 6.56
CA THR A 96 -18.94 -15.45 6.91
C THR A 96 -19.84 -14.22 6.72
N VAL A 97 -21.15 -14.44 6.74
CA VAL A 97 -22.14 -13.35 6.66
C VAL A 97 -21.99 -12.31 7.77
N SER A 98 -21.42 -12.65 8.93
CA SER A 98 -21.21 -11.71 10.04
C SER A 98 -20.17 -10.63 9.71
N ASN A 99 -19.25 -10.90 8.78
CA ASN A 99 -18.26 -9.91 8.33
C ASN A 99 -18.84 -8.91 7.32
N TYR A 100 -20.07 -9.15 6.83
CA TYR A 100 -20.82 -8.28 5.93
C TYR A 100 -22.21 -7.95 6.49
N PRO A 101 -22.29 -7.26 7.64
CA PRO A 101 -23.57 -6.97 8.27
C PRO A 101 -24.49 -6.13 7.39
N CYS A 102 -25.79 -6.33 7.58
CA CYS A 102 -26.87 -5.72 6.80
C CYS A 102 -27.89 -5.07 7.78
N PRO A 103 -28.28 -3.79 7.61
CA PRO A 103 -27.81 -2.85 6.57
C PRO A 103 -26.37 -2.35 6.82
N GLU A 104 -25.81 -1.66 5.83
CA GLU A 104 -24.57 -0.90 6.01
C GLU A 104 -24.74 0.16 7.11
N LYS A 105 -23.69 0.38 7.90
CA LYS A 105 -23.67 1.48 8.86
C LYS A 105 -23.30 2.75 8.08
N SER A 106 -23.97 3.86 8.36
CA SER A 106 -23.92 5.08 7.52
C SER A 106 -22.54 5.74 7.36
N ASN A 107 -21.51 5.29 8.09
CA ASN A 107 -20.18 5.89 8.11
C ASN A 107 -19.05 4.89 7.80
N ASP A 108 -19.37 3.65 7.45
CA ASP A 108 -18.34 2.63 7.16
C ASP A 108 -17.97 2.68 5.67
N ILE A 109 -16.67 2.77 5.36
CA ILE A 109 -16.18 2.51 3.99
C ILE A 109 -16.15 1.00 3.77
N THR A 110 -17.14 0.46 3.04
CA THR A 110 -17.40 -0.99 2.92
C THR A 110 -16.92 -1.57 1.59
N ILE A 111 -15.59 -1.64 1.40
CA ILE A 111 -15.01 -2.22 0.18
C ILE A 111 -14.47 -3.64 0.40
N LEU A 112 -14.49 -4.46 -0.66
CA LEU A 112 -13.76 -5.72 -0.74
C LEU A 112 -12.66 -5.59 -1.80
N ARG A 113 -11.41 -5.44 -1.36
CA ARG A 113 -10.26 -5.36 -2.26
C ARG A 113 -9.79 -6.75 -2.65
N VAL A 114 -9.74 -7.03 -3.95
CA VAL A 114 -9.21 -8.27 -4.53
C VAL A 114 -7.74 -8.05 -4.88
N GLY A 115 -6.89 -9.01 -4.51
CA GLY A 115 -5.46 -9.05 -4.79
C GLY A 115 -4.56 -8.36 -3.77
N SER A 116 -5.01 -8.14 -2.54
CA SER A 116 -4.29 -7.35 -1.55
C SER A 116 -3.22 -8.09 -0.74
N GLU A 117 -3.15 -9.43 -0.82
CA GLU A 117 -2.27 -10.21 0.05
C GLU A 117 -1.00 -10.66 -0.70
N THR A 118 0.08 -9.88 -0.57
CA THR A 118 1.37 -10.20 -1.21
C THR A 118 2.14 -11.30 -0.50
N GLU A 119 1.92 -11.50 0.80
CA GLU A 119 2.72 -12.40 1.65
C GLU A 119 2.39 -13.89 1.44
N CYS A 120 1.13 -14.21 1.16
CA CYS A 120 0.67 -15.60 1.03
C CYS A 120 0.88 -16.20 -0.37
N VAL A 121 1.40 -15.43 -1.33
CA VAL A 121 1.51 -15.82 -2.74
C VAL A 121 2.27 -17.13 -2.95
N VAL A 122 3.28 -17.39 -2.13
CA VAL A 122 4.12 -18.60 -2.19
C VAL A 122 3.79 -19.62 -1.11
N ASP A 123 2.81 -19.33 -0.24
CA ASP A 123 2.44 -20.16 0.88
C ASP A 123 1.25 -21.07 0.53
N PRO A 124 1.47 -22.38 0.29
CA PRO A 124 0.41 -23.31 -0.04
C PRO A 124 -0.48 -23.67 1.16
N SER A 125 -0.08 -23.32 2.39
CA SER A 125 -0.88 -23.57 3.59
C SER A 125 -2.04 -22.60 3.77
N ARG A 126 -2.09 -21.54 2.93
CA ARG A 126 -3.15 -20.52 2.90
C ARG A 126 -4.02 -20.66 1.65
N PRO A 127 -5.00 -21.59 1.64
CA PRO A 127 -5.84 -21.84 0.46
C PRO A 127 -6.78 -20.67 0.12
N ASP A 128 -6.96 -19.72 1.05
CA ASP A 128 -7.81 -18.54 0.92
C ASP A 128 -7.07 -17.28 0.48
N CYS A 129 -5.79 -17.39 0.13
CA CYS A 129 -4.92 -16.29 -0.26
C CYS A 129 -5.55 -15.37 -1.33
N ASN A 130 -5.71 -14.09 -0.99
CA ASN A 130 -6.16 -13.01 -1.86
C ASN A 130 -4.98 -12.38 -2.61
N GLY A 131 -4.23 -13.20 -3.32
CA GLY A 131 -2.95 -12.82 -3.95
C GLY A 131 -3.10 -11.84 -5.13
N PRO A 132 -2.06 -11.04 -5.44
CA PRO A 132 -2.12 -9.98 -6.47
C PRO A 132 -2.40 -10.52 -7.87
N LEU A 133 -3.17 -9.80 -8.66
CA LEU A 133 -3.56 -10.24 -10.00
C LEU A 133 -2.40 -10.10 -10.99
N ALA A 134 -2.18 -11.16 -11.80
CA ALA A 134 -0.96 -11.32 -12.60
C ALA A 134 -0.86 -10.46 -13.87
N GLY A 135 -1.89 -9.72 -14.26
CA GLY A 135 -1.88 -8.91 -15.49
C GLY A 135 -3.14 -8.08 -15.67
N PRO A 136 -3.34 -7.43 -16.84
CA PRO A 136 -4.46 -6.50 -17.05
C PRO A 136 -5.85 -7.17 -17.18
N GLY A 137 -5.92 -8.50 -17.23
CA GLY A 137 -7.17 -9.24 -17.41
C GLY A 137 -7.68 -9.22 -18.86
N PRO A 138 -9.01 -9.23 -19.10
CA PRO A 138 -10.07 -8.92 -18.13
C PRO A 138 -10.41 -10.07 -17.17
N TYR A 139 -10.66 -9.72 -15.92
CA TYR A 139 -11.11 -10.62 -14.86
C TYR A 139 -12.62 -10.62 -14.70
N ARG A 140 -13.18 -11.71 -14.18
CA ARG A 140 -14.54 -11.81 -13.69
C ARG A 140 -14.54 -12.49 -12.34
N VAL A 141 -15.51 -12.13 -11.51
CA VAL A 141 -15.65 -12.70 -10.17
C VAL A 141 -17.06 -13.21 -9.92
N ARG A 142 -17.20 -14.17 -9.01
CA ARG A 142 -18.49 -14.60 -8.45
C ARG A 142 -18.32 -15.05 -7.02
N PHE A 143 -19.37 -14.89 -6.22
CA PHE A 143 -19.40 -15.43 -4.86
C PHE A 143 -19.99 -16.83 -4.84
N LEU A 144 -19.45 -17.67 -3.97
CA LEU A 144 -19.98 -19.00 -3.65
C LEU A 144 -20.23 -19.06 -2.14
N ALA A 145 -21.30 -19.70 -1.71
CA ALA A 145 -21.48 -20.05 -0.30
C ALA A 145 -21.35 -21.56 -0.14
N MET A 146 -20.48 -21.97 0.77
CA MET A 146 -20.14 -23.34 1.09
C MET A 146 -20.63 -23.66 2.51
N ASN A 147 -21.34 -24.76 2.68
CA ASN A 147 -21.74 -25.21 4.01
C ASN A 147 -20.58 -25.91 4.74
N SER A 148 -20.80 -26.27 6.02
CA SER A 148 -19.82 -26.98 6.84
C SER A 148 -19.35 -28.33 6.30
N THR A 149 -20.08 -28.93 5.34
CA THR A 149 -19.71 -30.20 4.68
C THR A 149 -18.88 -30.01 3.42
N GLY A 150 -18.54 -28.77 3.05
CA GLY A 150 -17.79 -28.45 1.83
C GLY A 150 -18.67 -28.32 0.58
N VAL A 151 -19.99 -28.45 0.71
CA VAL A 151 -20.91 -28.38 -0.43
C VAL A 151 -21.25 -26.93 -0.74
N ILE A 152 -21.10 -26.54 -2.01
CA ILE A 152 -21.54 -25.24 -2.50
C ILE A 152 -23.07 -25.21 -2.59
N ILE A 153 -23.71 -24.40 -1.75
CA ILE A 153 -25.17 -24.29 -1.62
C ILE A 153 -25.77 -23.11 -2.38
N LYS A 154 -24.98 -22.06 -2.58
CA LYS A 154 -25.38 -20.83 -3.26
C LYS A 154 -24.26 -20.32 -4.14
N GLU A 155 -24.64 -19.64 -5.23
CA GLU A 155 -23.69 -18.95 -6.08
C GLU A 155 -24.30 -17.65 -6.63
N SER A 156 -23.50 -16.60 -6.79
CA SER A 156 -23.93 -15.38 -7.49
C SER A 156 -23.76 -15.52 -9.00
N LYS A 157 -24.29 -14.57 -9.77
CA LYS A 157 -23.89 -14.40 -11.17
C LYS A 157 -22.41 -13.99 -11.25
N TRP A 158 -21.80 -14.18 -12.42
CA TRP A 158 -20.50 -13.60 -12.73
C TRP A 158 -20.62 -12.08 -12.88
N SER A 159 -19.58 -11.35 -12.47
CA SER A 159 -19.44 -9.93 -12.73
C SER A 159 -19.30 -9.63 -14.22
N ASP A 160 -19.45 -8.34 -14.55
CA ASP A 160 -18.92 -7.79 -15.78
C ASP A 160 -17.38 -7.92 -15.84
N PRO A 161 -16.78 -7.89 -17.05
CA PRO A 161 -15.34 -7.92 -17.21
C PRO A 161 -14.66 -6.71 -16.55
N ILE A 162 -13.67 -6.96 -15.69
CA ILE A 162 -12.88 -5.95 -14.99
C ILE A 162 -11.47 -5.93 -15.59
N ARG A 163 -11.05 -4.81 -16.17
CA ARG A 163 -9.69 -4.61 -16.69
C ARG A 163 -8.84 -3.86 -15.68
N LEU A 164 -7.65 -4.37 -15.40
CA LEU A 164 -6.69 -3.67 -14.54
C LEU A 164 -5.93 -2.61 -15.33
N ILE A 165 -5.33 -1.67 -14.60
CA ILE A 165 -4.44 -0.68 -15.22
C ILE A 165 -3.22 -1.40 -15.77
N GLN A 166 -2.89 -1.16 -17.03
CA GLN A 166 -1.65 -1.68 -17.59
C GLN A 166 -0.49 -0.76 -17.18
N GLY A 167 0.44 -1.29 -16.39
CA GLY A 167 1.69 -0.59 -16.11
C GLY A 167 2.45 -0.30 -17.40
N ARG A 168 3.13 0.86 -17.48
CA ARG A 168 4.05 1.12 -18.60
C ARG A 168 5.20 0.13 -18.53
N ASN A 169 5.56 -0.46 -19.67
CA ASN A 169 6.76 -1.28 -19.77
C ASN A 169 7.98 -0.43 -19.33
N PRO A 170 8.77 -0.87 -18.32
CA PRO A 170 10.00 -0.21 -17.90
C PRO A 170 10.93 0.15 -19.06
N ASP A 171 11.05 -0.73 -20.06
CA ASP A 171 11.90 -0.57 -21.24
C ASP A 171 11.45 0.58 -22.15
N ARG A 172 10.19 1.00 -22.02
CA ARG A 172 9.61 2.14 -22.75
C ARG A 172 9.56 3.41 -21.93
N ILE A 173 9.99 3.36 -20.67
CA ILE A 173 10.15 4.56 -19.85
C ILE A 173 11.43 5.24 -20.32
N VAL A 174 11.30 6.21 -21.22
CA VAL A 174 12.37 7.17 -21.47
C VAL A 174 12.52 7.98 -20.18
N VAL A 175 13.44 7.55 -19.33
CA VAL A 175 13.87 8.33 -18.16
C VAL A 175 14.64 9.51 -18.72
N LYS A 176 13.93 10.56 -19.15
CA LYS A 176 14.58 11.86 -19.27
C LYS A 176 15.07 12.19 -17.87
N PRO A 177 16.38 12.44 -17.65
CA PRO A 177 16.84 12.89 -16.36
C PRO A 177 15.97 14.07 -15.99
N ARG A 178 15.22 13.93 -14.90
CA ARG A 178 14.35 14.97 -14.36
C ARG A 178 15.24 16.19 -14.22
N ARG A 179 15.07 17.16 -15.12
CA ARG A 179 15.78 18.44 -15.11
C ARG A 179 15.63 18.94 -13.68
N ARG A 180 16.72 18.93 -12.91
CA ARG A 180 16.72 19.44 -11.53
C ARG A 180 16.03 20.79 -11.63
N ARG A 181 14.94 20.95 -10.87
CA ARG A 181 14.26 22.23 -10.74
C ARG A 181 15.34 23.25 -10.44
N THR A 182 15.41 24.27 -11.28
CA THR A 182 16.31 25.42 -11.20
C THR A 182 16.19 26.16 -9.86
N GLU A 183 15.19 25.83 -9.04
CA GLU A 183 14.88 26.40 -7.72
C GLU A 183 15.91 26.05 -6.62
N THR A 184 16.60 24.90 -6.66
CA THR A 184 17.55 24.53 -5.59
C THR A 184 18.85 25.34 -5.65
N ASN A 185 19.28 25.76 -6.85
CA ASN A 185 20.49 26.57 -7.00
C ASN A 185 20.27 28.00 -6.48
N VAL A 186 19.06 28.54 -6.64
CA VAL A 186 18.72 29.89 -6.17
C VAL A 186 18.78 29.95 -4.64
N ILE A 187 18.17 28.98 -3.93
CA ILE A 187 18.18 28.92 -2.47
C ILE A 187 19.61 28.80 -1.91
N ILE A 188 20.44 27.94 -2.50
CA ILE A 188 21.84 27.78 -2.08
C ILE A 188 22.62 29.09 -2.28
N SER A 189 22.42 29.78 -3.41
CA SER A 189 23.11 31.05 -3.68
C SER A 189 22.70 32.16 -2.70
N ILE A 190 21.41 32.28 -2.39
CA ILE A 190 20.89 33.25 -1.41
C ILE A 190 21.44 32.96 -0.01
N LEU A 191 21.38 31.70 0.44
CA LEU A 191 21.91 31.31 1.75
C LEU A 191 23.42 31.57 1.86
N SER A 192 24.17 31.32 0.79
CA SER A 192 25.61 31.59 0.74
C SER A 192 25.93 33.09 0.87
N ILE A 193 25.20 33.95 0.15
CA ILE A 193 25.37 35.40 0.22
C ILE A 193 25.00 35.94 1.61
N LEU A 194 23.87 35.52 2.17
CA LEU A 194 23.43 35.92 3.50
C LEU A 194 24.44 35.50 4.58
N SER A 195 24.99 34.29 4.47
CA SER A 195 26.02 33.81 5.39
C SER A 195 27.31 34.62 5.31
N ALA A 196 27.73 35.03 4.10
CA ALA A 196 28.92 35.86 3.92
C ALA A 196 28.73 37.27 4.51
N ILE A 197 27.57 37.88 4.31
CA ILE A 197 27.23 39.19 4.89
C ILE A 197 27.22 39.12 6.41
N LEU A 198 26.60 38.08 6.98
CA LEU A 198 26.57 37.86 8.43
C LEU A 198 27.98 37.71 9.01
N LEU A 199 28.84 36.93 8.36
CA LEU A 199 30.22 36.74 8.79
C LEU A 199 31.01 38.06 8.77
N ALA A 200 30.89 38.84 7.69
CA ALA A 200 31.55 40.14 7.57
C ALA A 200 31.09 41.13 8.66
N ALA A 201 29.79 41.18 8.93
CA ALA A 201 29.23 42.02 10.00
C ALA A 201 29.74 41.62 11.39
N LEU A 202 29.83 40.31 11.67
CA LEU A 202 30.41 39.81 12.92
C LEU A 202 31.87 40.20 13.05
N ILE A 203 32.68 40.02 11.99
CA ILE A 203 34.10 40.42 11.99
C ILE A 203 34.24 41.92 12.25
N ALA A 204 33.45 42.76 11.57
CA ALA A 204 33.47 44.20 11.77
C ALA A 204 33.09 44.58 13.22
N ALA A 205 32.08 43.93 13.80
CA ALA A 205 31.68 44.14 15.19
C ALA A 205 32.79 43.73 16.18
N PHE A 206 33.50 42.63 15.91
CA PHE A 206 34.64 42.20 16.72
C PHE A 206 35.79 43.19 16.65
N ILE A 207 36.15 43.67 15.45
CA ILE A 207 37.20 44.68 15.24
C ILE A 207 36.82 45.97 15.95
N TYR A 208 35.59 46.47 15.73
CA TYR A 208 35.10 47.70 16.38
C TYR A 208 35.12 47.59 17.91
N LYS A 209 34.64 46.46 18.46
CA LYS A 209 34.68 46.22 19.90
C LYS A 209 36.11 46.16 20.43
N TYR A 210 37.02 45.50 19.72
CA TYR A 210 38.42 45.39 20.13
C TYR A 210 39.12 46.76 20.10
N SER A 211 38.93 47.55 19.03
CA SER A 211 39.42 48.94 18.96
C SER A 211 38.85 49.81 20.09
N SER A 212 37.55 49.69 20.40
CA SER A 212 36.93 50.45 21.50
C SER A 212 37.42 50.07 22.91
N ILE A 213 37.98 48.86 23.07
CA ILE A 213 38.61 48.41 24.32
C ILE A 213 40.04 48.95 24.40
N CYS A 214 40.75 49.04 23.28
CA CYS A 214 42.09 49.61 23.20
C CYS A 214 42.12 51.14 23.32
N ASP A 215 41.03 51.84 23.03
CA ASP A 215 40.94 53.31 23.11
C ASP A 215 40.53 53.85 24.50
N LYS A 216 40.39 53.01 25.52
CA LYS A 216 40.14 53.50 26.89
C LYS A 216 41.45 53.92 27.57
N PRO A 217 41.68 55.21 27.91
CA PRO A 217 42.90 55.63 28.60
C PRO A 217 42.90 55.14 30.06
N MET A 218 43.96 54.43 30.43
CA MET A 218 44.30 54.12 31.81
C MET A 218 44.82 55.41 32.48
N SER A 219 43.96 56.06 33.26
CA SER A 219 44.39 57.15 34.15
C SER A 219 45.33 56.58 35.20
N ALA A 220 46.62 56.89 35.10
CA ALA A 220 47.60 56.58 36.11
C ALA A 220 48.26 57.90 36.53
N ASP A 221 47.87 58.41 37.70
CA ASP A 221 48.62 59.43 38.43
C ASP A 221 50.00 58.85 38.78
N PHE A 222 51.05 59.40 38.19
CA PHE A 222 52.43 59.04 38.51
C PHE A 222 53.08 60.15 39.35
N VAL A 223 53.43 59.80 40.59
CA VAL A 223 54.32 60.54 41.50
C VAL A 223 55.75 60.56 40.90
N PRO A 224 56.49 61.69 40.90
CA PRO A 224 57.84 61.73 40.34
C PRO A 224 58.84 61.01 41.24
N ARG A 225 59.71 60.17 40.64
CA ARG A 225 60.87 59.58 41.32
C ARG A 225 62.14 60.09 40.63
N GLU A 226 63.05 60.64 41.43
CA GLU A 226 64.30 61.30 41.04
C GLU A 226 65.23 60.43 40.18
N ASP A 227 65.90 61.10 39.24
CA ASP A 227 66.82 60.55 38.25
C ASP A 227 68.26 60.59 38.78
N PRO A 228 69.02 59.49 38.84
CA PRO A 228 70.42 59.52 39.26
C PRO A 228 71.34 59.99 38.12
N THR A 229 72.02 61.11 38.33
CA THR A 229 73.06 61.67 37.46
C THR A 229 74.25 60.70 37.27
N VAL A 230 74.54 60.34 36.01
CA VAL A 230 75.70 59.52 35.62
C VAL A 230 76.92 60.41 35.35
N VAL A 231 77.97 60.28 36.15
CA VAL A 231 79.27 60.94 35.95
C VAL A 231 80.17 60.06 35.08
N ARG A 232 80.70 60.61 33.98
CA ARG A 232 81.73 59.96 33.14
C ARG A 232 83.12 60.39 33.60
N TYR A 233 84.02 59.42 33.76
CA TYR A 233 85.46 59.68 33.94
C TYR A 233 86.22 59.21 32.69
N ILE A 234 87.14 60.06 32.23
CA ILE A 234 88.06 59.80 31.12
C ILE A 234 89.37 59.26 31.72
N VAL A 235 89.89 58.18 31.14
CA VAL A 235 91.18 57.56 31.47
C VAL A 235 92.34 58.30 30.78
N HIS A 236 93.42 58.52 31.53
CA HIS A 236 94.76 58.80 31.01
C HIS A 236 95.69 57.66 31.42
#